data_AF-I5D676-F1
#
_entry.id   AF-I5D676-F1
#
_cell.length_a   1.000
_cell.length_b   1.000
_cell.length_c   1.000
_cell.angle_alpha   90.00
_cell.angle_beta   90.00
_cell.angle_gamma   90.00
#
_symmetry.space_group_name_H-M   'P 1'
#
loop_
_entity.id
_entity.type
_entity.pdbx_description
1 polymer ?
#
loop_
_entity_poly.entity_id
_entity_poly.type
_entity_poly.pdbx_seq_one_letter_code
_entity_poly.pdbx_strand_id
1 'polypeptide(L)'
;MINWKFPYNSPEWLKLRDKHLWKQPYCINCDITWNLQVDHIIPHNQVKELFLDENNLQTLCAACHAEKTLKQRPFYSYAVSDKFLKINLGTAKGIKLKHRQFWNSYVYTFTTYPNYYEFNISEQQADLSSLIMFITLFYKSISRLCSKIVINDSNLMTKINKYFSPAHFKIGAS
;
A
#
# COMPACT_ATOMS: atom_id res chain seq x y z
N MET A 1 12.79 4.04 -22.61
CA MET A 1 11.64 4.49 -21.80
C MET A 1 10.49 3.51 -21.98
N ILE A 2 9.83 3.06 -20.91
CA ILE A 2 8.61 2.25 -21.04
C ILE A 2 7.48 3.17 -21.50
N ASN A 3 6.83 2.86 -22.62
CA ASN A 3 5.59 3.52 -22.98
C ASN A 3 4.47 2.91 -22.12
N TRP A 4 4.11 3.64 -21.07
CA TRP A 4 3.13 3.23 -20.09
C TRP A 4 1.71 3.13 -20.63
N LYS A 5 1.39 3.62 -21.84
CA LYS A 5 0.05 3.40 -22.45
C LYS A 5 -0.17 1.94 -22.86
N PHE A 6 0.88 1.23 -23.31
CA PHE A 6 0.76 -0.16 -23.78
C PHE A 6 0.38 -1.18 -22.70
N PRO A 7 0.96 -1.16 -21.49
CA PRO A 7 0.59 -2.13 -20.47
C PRO A 7 -0.87 -1.97 -19.99
N TYR A 8 -1.44 -0.76 -20.07
CA TYR A 8 -2.86 -0.54 -19.72
C TYR A 8 -3.86 -1.01 -20.79
N ASN A 9 -3.41 -1.32 -22.00
CA ASN A 9 -4.27 -1.88 -23.06
C ASN A 9 -4.09 -3.40 -23.21
N SER A 10 -3.28 -4.04 -22.37
CA SER A 10 -3.01 -5.47 -22.48
C SER A 10 -4.23 -6.31 -22.05
N PRO A 11 -4.48 -7.47 -22.68
CA PRO A 11 -5.57 -8.37 -22.27
C PRO A 11 -5.48 -8.79 -20.79
N GLU A 12 -4.25 -8.97 -20.28
CA GLU A 12 -3.99 -9.35 -18.89
C GLU A 12 -4.43 -8.25 -17.93
N TRP A 13 -4.10 -6.98 -18.24
CA TRP A 13 -4.53 -5.85 -17.43
C TRP A 13 -6.05 -5.69 -17.45
N LEU A 14 -6.67 -5.75 -18.64
CA LEU A 14 -8.13 -5.61 -18.76
C LEU A 14 -8.87 -6.69 -17.94
N LYS A 15 -8.43 -7.95 -18.05
CA LYS A 15 -8.98 -9.06 -17.27
C LYS A 15 -8.79 -8.88 -15.77
N LEU A 16 -7.59 -8.46 -15.34
CA LEU A 16 -7.28 -8.22 -13.93
C LEU A 16 -8.10 -7.05 -13.36
N ARG A 17 -8.19 -5.95 -14.12
CA ARG A 17 -8.98 -4.76 -13.79
C ARG A 17 -10.44 -5.12 -13.56
N ASP A 18 -11.05 -5.86 -14.49
CA ASP A 18 -12.45 -6.24 -14.38
C ASP A 18 -12.66 -7.16 -13.17
N LYS A 19 -11.81 -8.18 -12.98
CA LYS A 19 -11.82 -9.04 -11.78
C LYS A 19 -11.72 -8.23 -10.48
N HIS A 20 -10.88 -7.19 -10.44
CA HIS A 20 -10.73 -6.34 -9.27
C HIS A 20 -11.98 -5.49 -9.01
N LEU A 21 -12.57 -4.87 -10.05
CA LEU A 21 -13.81 -4.11 -9.91
C LEU A 21 -14.99 -4.98 -9.46
N TRP A 22 -15.06 -6.24 -9.90
CA TRP A 22 -16.05 -7.19 -9.39
C TRP A 22 -15.90 -7.48 -7.89
N LYS A 23 -14.66 -7.57 -7.39
CA LYS A 23 -14.37 -7.80 -5.96
C LYS A 23 -14.58 -6.54 -5.11
N GLN A 24 -14.27 -5.37 -5.66
CA GLN A 24 -14.34 -4.08 -4.97
C GLN A 24 -15.08 -3.06 -5.84
N PRO A 25 -16.42 -3.18 -5.96
CA PRO A 25 -17.25 -2.33 -6.83
C PRO A 25 -17.57 -0.95 -6.22
N TYR A 26 -16.63 -0.40 -5.44
CA TYR A 26 -16.79 0.87 -4.74
C TYR A 26 -15.42 1.54 -4.55
N CYS A 27 -15.44 2.87 -4.46
CA CYS A 27 -14.28 3.65 -4.10
C CYS A 27 -13.92 3.34 -2.66
N ILE A 28 -12.75 2.76 -2.44
CA ILE A 28 -12.31 2.36 -1.11
C ILE A 28 -11.97 3.54 -0.17
N ASN A 29 -11.94 4.78 -0.68
CA ASN A 29 -11.74 5.99 0.12
C ASN A 29 -13.05 6.66 0.56
N CYS A 30 -14.16 6.49 -0.17
CA CYS A 30 -15.40 7.22 0.09
C CYS A 30 -16.68 6.42 -0.21
N ASP A 31 -16.55 5.13 -0.48
CA ASP A 31 -17.61 4.12 -0.72
C ASP A 31 -18.57 4.38 -1.89
N ILE A 32 -18.38 5.45 -2.67
CA ILE A 32 -19.20 5.68 -3.86
C ILE A 32 -18.99 4.59 -4.91
N THR A 33 -20.02 4.25 -5.67
CA THR A 33 -20.03 3.11 -6.61
C THR A 33 -20.00 3.53 -8.08
N TRP A 34 -19.82 4.82 -8.37
CA TRP A 34 -19.83 5.37 -9.73
C TRP A 34 -18.51 6.08 -10.06
N ASN A 35 -18.23 6.20 -11.37
CA ASN A 35 -17.02 6.82 -11.91
C ASN A 35 -15.73 6.24 -11.29
N LEU A 36 -15.65 4.90 -11.30
CA LEU A 36 -14.59 4.10 -10.68
C LEU A 36 -13.45 3.81 -11.66
N GLN A 37 -12.23 3.78 -11.13
CA GLN A 37 -11.04 3.33 -11.81
C GLN A 37 -10.20 2.45 -10.89
N VAL A 38 -9.43 1.54 -11.47
CA VAL A 38 -8.46 0.70 -10.75
C VAL A 38 -7.11 1.39 -10.82
N ASP A 39 -6.51 1.58 -9.66
CA ASP A 39 -5.24 2.28 -9.48
C ASP A 39 -4.29 1.42 -8.64
N HIS A 40 -2.99 1.63 -8.80
CA HIS A 40 -1.98 0.90 -8.03
C HIS A 40 -1.78 1.53 -6.65
N ILE A 41 -1.61 0.69 -5.63
CA ILE A 41 -1.28 1.10 -4.25
C ILE A 41 0.13 1.68 -4.22
N ILE A 42 1.12 0.83 -4.56
CA ILE A 42 2.50 1.19 -4.81
C ILE A 42 2.64 1.51 -6.29
N PRO A 43 3.11 2.72 -6.66
CA PRO A 43 3.27 3.09 -8.06
C PRO A 43 4.19 2.13 -8.83
N HIS A 44 3.69 1.57 -9.94
CA HIS A 44 4.44 0.62 -10.77
C HIS A 44 5.66 1.24 -11.48
N ASN A 45 5.78 2.57 -11.52
CA ASN A 45 6.95 3.25 -12.05
C ASN A 45 8.20 3.04 -11.18
N GLN A 46 8.00 2.65 -9.92
CA GLN A 46 9.07 2.31 -8.98
C GLN A 46 9.40 0.80 -9.01
N VAL A 47 8.38 -0.04 -9.16
CA VAL A 47 8.50 -1.50 -9.11
C VAL A 47 7.63 -2.10 -10.21
N LYS A 48 8.23 -2.42 -11.36
CA LYS A 48 7.51 -2.85 -12.56
C LYS A 48 6.81 -4.18 -12.36
N GLU A 49 7.40 -5.03 -11.53
CA GLU A 49 6.92 -6.36 -11.18
C GLU A 49 5.56 -6.32 -10.46
N LEU A 50 5.18 -5.17 -9.90
CA LEU A 50 3.90 -4.97 -9.22
C LEU A 50 2.76 -4.51 -10.15
N PHE A 51 3.01 -4.36 -11.45
CA PHE A 51 2.00 -3.86 -12.40
C PHE A 51 0.77 -4.78 -12.50
N LEU A 52 0.98 -6.10 -12.59
CA LEU A 52 -0.10 -7.12 -12.65
C LEU A 52 -0.34 -7.82 -11.30
N ASP A 53 0.14 -7.26 -10.18
CA ASP A 53 -0.05 -7.86 -8.86
C ASP A 53 -1.43 -7.48 -8.30
N GLU A 54 -2.32 -8.47 -8.14
CA GLU A 54 -3.71 -8.22 -7.70
C GLU A 54 -3.81 -7.61 -6.29
N ASN A 55 -2.79 -7.79 -5.44
CA ASN A 55 -2.76 -7.22 -4.08
C ASN A 55 -2.24 -5.78 -4.07
N ASN A 56 -1.71 -5.30 -5.20
CA ASN A 56 -1.24 -3.93 -5.37
C ASN A 56 -2.31 -3.03 -6.04
N LEU A 57 -3.57 -3.44 -6.07
CA LEU A 57 -4.65 -2.71 -6.74
C LEU A 57 -5.67 -2.17 -5.74
N GLN A 58 -6.31 -1.06 -6.14
CA GLN A 58 -7.39 -0.41 -5.40
C GLN A 58 -8.37 0.24 -6.38
N THR A 59 -9.67 0.10 -6.12
CA THR A 59 -10.72 0.88 -6.79
C THR A 59 -10.86 2.27 -6.15
N LEU A 60 -10.75 3.33 -6.95
CA LEU A 60 -10.95 4.73 -6.55
C LEU A 60 -11.96 5.41 -7.48
N CYS A 61 -12.73 6.38 -6.95
CA CYS A 61 -13.47 7.29 -7.80
C CYS A 61 -12.54 8.34 -8.43
N ALA A 62 -13.01 9.04 -9.46
CA ALA A 62 -12.24 10.11 -10.11
C ALA A 62 -11.71 11.17 -9.15
N ALA A 63 -12.51 11.62 -8.17
CA ALA A 63 -12.09 12.63 -7.20
C ALA A 63 -10.95 12.13 -6.29
N CYS A 64 -11.11 10.94 -5.70
CA CYS A 64 -10.08 10.36 -4.83
C CYS A 64 -8.80 9.99 -5.59
N HIS A 65 -8.91 9.56 -6.84
CA HIS A 65 -7.75 9.29 -7.68
C HIS A 65 -6.99 10.57 -8.03
N ALA A 66 -7.70 11.65 -8.38
CA ALA A 66 -7.10 12.96 -8.61
C ALA A 66 -6.36 13.45 -7.35
N GLU A 67 -6.99 13.33 -6.18
CA GLU A 67 -6.36 13.66 -4.90
C GLU A 67 -5.09 12.84 -4.64
N LYS A 68 -5.12 11.52 -4.89
CA LYS A 68 -3.94 10.67 -4.78
C LYS A 68 -2.83 11.13 -5.71
N THR A 69 -3.15 11.44 -6.96
CA THR A 69 -2.20 11.90 -7.98
C THR A 69 -1.54 13.22 -7.55
N LEU A 70 -2.32 14.19 -7.07
CA LEU A 70 -1.80 15.47 -6.56
C LEU A 70 -0.90 15.30 -5.33
N LYS A 71 -1.25 14.36 -4.45
CA LYS A 71 -0.48 14.05 -3.23
C LYS A 71 0.64 13.02 -3.46
N GLN A 72 0.84 12.53 -4.67
CA GLN A 72 1.96 11.65 -4.99
C GLN A 72 3.21 12.52 -5.10
N ARG A 73 3.88 12.74 -3.96
CA ARG A 73 5.29 13.09 -4.01
C ARG A 73 6.03 11.89 -4.59
N PRO A 74 7.05 12.12 -5.43
CA PRO A 74 7.90 11.04 -5.85
C PRO A 74 8.52 10.36 -4.63
N PHE A 75 8.27 9.06 -4.46
CA PHE A 75 8.78 8.26 -3.35
C PHE A 75 10.30 8.36 -3.20
N TYR A 76 11.03 8.58 -4.31
CA TYR A 76 12.48 8.80 -4.32
C TYR A 76 12.94 10.08 -3.60
N SER A 77 12.03 10.97 -3.18
CA SER A 77 12.38 12.15 -2.38
C SER A 77 12.46 11.87 -0.87
N TYR A 78 11.96 10.73 -0.40
CA TYR A 78 11.97 10.40 1.01
C TYR A 78 13.26 9.68 1.41
N ALA A 79 13.78 9.99 2.59
CA ALA A 79 14.89 9.24 3.18
C ALA A 79 14.38 7.90 3.75
N VAL A 80 15.23 6.86 3.68
CA VAL A 80 14.98 5.60 4.39
C VAL A 80 14.90 5.86 5.89
N SER A 81 13.91 5.25 6.55
CA SER A 81 13.78 5.36 8.01
C SER A 81 14.93 4.65 8.73
N ASP A 82 15.43 5.27 9.78
CA ASP A 82 16.34 4.69 10.76
C ASP A 82 15.67 3.63 11.65
N LYS A 83 14.34 3.58 11.66
CA LYS A 83 13.53 2.66 12.45
C LYS A 83 12.83 1.63 11.57
N PHE A 84 12.80 0.38 12.01
CA PHE A 84 12.01 -0.65 11.33
C PHE A 84 10.54 -0.61 11.77
N LEU A 85 9.65 -1.22 11.00
CA LEU A 85 8.24 -1.36 11.35
C LEU A 85 7.98 -2.73 11.97
N LYS A 86 7.38 -2.75 13.16
CA LYS A 86 6.91 -3.95 13.83
C LYS A 86 5.38 -3.98 13.84
N ILE A 87 4.80 -5.10 13.41
CA ILE A 87 3.36 -5.32 13.39
C ILE A 87 3.03 -6.57 14.20
N ASN A 88 2.19 -6.42 15.22
CA ASN A 88 1.66 -7.53 16.02
C ASN A 88 0.20 -7.80 15.63
N LEU A 89 -0.04 -8.89 14.92
CA LEU A 89 -1.37 -9.41 14.58
C LEU A 89 -2.01 -10.10 15.78
N GLY A 90 -3.35 -10.18 15.78
CA GLY A 90 -4.13 -10.89 16.79
C GLY A 90 -4.25 -10.18 18.14
N THR A 91 -3.97 -8.88 18.22
CA THR A 91 -4.01 -8.13 19.49
C THR A 91 -5.45 -7.71 19.81
N ALA A 92 -6.03 -8.13 20.94
CA ALA A 92 -7.45 -7.90 21.27
C ALA A 92 -7.94 -6.44 21.15
N LYS A 93 -7.08 -5.45 21.42
CA LYS A 93 -7.37 -4.01 21.30
C LYS A 93 -6.63 -3.33 20.12
N GLY A 94 -6.17 -4.13 19.15
CA GLY A 94 -5.46 -3.64 17.97
C GLY A 94 -6.38 -2.95 16.96
N ILE A 95 -5.76 -2.29 15.99
CA ILE A 95 -6.41 -1.65 14.85
C ILE A 95 -7.17 -2.71 14.04
N LYS A 96 -8.37 -2.37 13.56
CA LYS A 96 -9.15 -3.21 12.64
C LYS A 96 -8.87 -2.74 11.21
N LEU A 97 -8.37 -3.62 10.34
CA LEU A 97 -8.08 -3.29 8.95
C LEU A 97 -9.29 -3.53 8.04
N LYS A 98 -10.52 -3.37 8.55
CA LYS A 98 -11.74 -3.66 7.79
C LYS A 98 -12.32 -2.48 7.02
N HIS A 99 -12.02 -1.25 7.45
CA HIS A 99 -12.61 -0.05 6.86
C HIS A 99 -11.53 0.98 6.55
N ARG A 100 -11.23 1.11 5.27
CA ARG A 100 -10.12 1.92 4.78
C ARG A 100 -10.26 3.41 5.05
N GLN A 101 -11.48 3.93 5.14
CA GLN A 101 -11.75 5.31 5.56
C GLN A 101 -11.09 5.66 6.90
N PHE A 102 -10.92 4.67 7.79
CA PHE A 102 -10.31 4.88 9.10
C PHE A 102 -8.79 4.70 9.12
N TRP A 103 -8.16 4.14 8.07
CA TRP A 103 -6.71 3.91 8.06
C TRP A 103 -5.92 5.21 8.17
N ASN A 104 -6.38 6.28 7.52
CA ASN A 104 -5.76 7.60 7.64
C ASN A 104 -5.74 8.12 9.09
N SER A 105 -6.70 7.72 9.92
CA SER A 105 -6.71 8.07 11.34
C SER A 105 -5.77 7.17 12.17
N TYR A 106 -5.57 5.91 11.74
CA TYR A 106 -4.76 4.93 12.46
C TYR A 106 -3.28 4.99 12.16
N VAL A 107 -2.85 5.57 11.03
CA VAL A 107 -1.40 5.69 10.73
C VAL A 107 -0.62 6.54 11.73
N TYR A 108 -1.30 7.24 12.63
CA TYR A 108 -0.70 8.04 13.71
C TYR A 108 -0.78 7.38 15.09
N THR A 109 -1.40 6.20 15.22
CA THR A 109 -1.60 5.52 16.52
C THR A 109 -0.51 4.50 16.84
N PHE A 110 0.65 4.58 16.19
CA PHE A 110 1.78 3.71 16.48
C PHE A 110 2.45 4.09 17.80
N THR A 111 3.07 3.10 18.44
CA THR A 111 4.02 3.36 19.52
C THR A 111 5.41 3.53 18.92
N THR A 112 6.15 4.54 19.37
CA THR A 112 7.53 4.76 18.93
C THR A 112 8.52 4.23 19.95
N TYR A 113 9.42 3.37 19.51
CA TYR A 113 10.57 2.88 20.27
C TYR A 113 11.88 3.44 19.69
N PRO A 114 13.03 3.30 20.37
CA PRO A 114 14.30 3.77 19.85
C PRO A 114 14.60 3.25 18.43
N ASN A 115 14.36 1.95 18.18
CA ASN A 115 14.76 1.28 16.94
C ASN A 115 13.59 0.92 16.01
N TYR A 116 12.33 1.10 16.44
CA TYR A 116 11.17 0.68 15.66
C TYR A 116 9.91 1.47 15.95
N TYR A 117 8.99 1.43 15.00
CA TYR A 117 7.58 1.79 15.18
C TYR A 117 6.78 0.51 15.40
N GLU A 118 5.80 0.54 16.30
CA GLU A 118 4.95 -0.62 16.60
C GLU A 118 3.48 -0.32 16.35
N PHE A 119 2.84 -1.20 15.58
CA PHE A 119 1.39 -1.28 15.45
C PHE A 119 0.87 -2.61 15.97
N ASN A 120 -0.25 -2.54 16.67
CA ASN A 120 -1.03 -3.71 17.07
C ASN A 120 -2.27 -3.78 16.18
N ILE A 121 -2.45 -4.90 15.49
CA ILE A 121 -3.60 -5.18 14.61
C ILE A 121 -4.42 -6.27 15.27
N SER A 122 -5.74 -6.08 15.27
CA SER A 122 -6.68 -7.00 15.95
C SER A 122 -6.91 -8.31 15.23
N GLU A 123 -6.77 -8.31 13.91
CA GLU A 123 -6.93 -9.49 13.07
C GLU A 123 -5.72 -10.41 13.23
N GLN A 124 -5.98 -11.71 13.42
CA GLN A 124 -4.91 -12.73 13.44
C GLN A 124 -4.33 -12.99 12.05
N GLN A 125 -5.14 -12.81 11.00
CA GLN A 125 -4.71 -12.86 9.60
C GLN A 125 -5.37 -11.68 8.89
N ALA A 126 -4.56 -10.71 8.47
CA ALA A 126 -5.03 -9.55 7.73
C ALA A 126 -4.87 -9.78 6.22
N ASP A 127 -5.79 -9.23 5.43
CA ASP A 127 -5.66 -9.21 3.97
C ASP A 127 -4.36 -8.51 3.54
N LEU A 128 -3.70 -9.12 2.55
CA LEU A 128 -2.40 -8.64 2.07
C LEU A 128 -2.51 -7.24 1.47
N SER A 129 -3.55 -6.97 0.69
CA SER A 129 -3.78 -5.65 0.05
C SER A 129 -3.99 -4.56 1.11
N SER A 130 -4.72 -4.88 2.16
CA SER A 130 -5.01 -3.99 3.29
C SER A 130 -3.75 -3.66 4.08
N LEU A 131 -2.89 -4.64 4.32
CA LEU A 131 -1.59 -4.40 4.94
C LEU A 131 -0.68 -3.55 4.06
N ILE A 132 -0.57 -3.86 2.76
CA ILE A 132 0.24 -3.08 1.82
C ILE A 132 -0.21 -1.62 1.82
N MET A 133 -1.52 -1.38 1.75
CA MET A 133 -2.05 -0.03 1.83
C MET A 133 -1.72 0.65 3.14
N PHE A 134 -1.99 -0.01 4.28
CA PHE A 134 -1.77 0.56 5.61
C PHE A 134 -0.30 0.97 5.80
N ILE A 135 0.64 0.08 5.44
CA ILE A 135 2.07 0.34 5.53
C ILE A 135 2.48 1.50 4.60
N THR A 136 1.92 1.54 3.38
CA THR A 136 2.18 2.63 2.42
C THR A 136 1.69 3.98 2.97
N LEU A 137 0.50 4.03 3.56
CA LEU A 137 -0.05 5.24 4.17
C LEU A 137 0.77 5.68 5.39
N PHE A 138 1.22 4.73 6.22
CA PHE A 138 2.08 5.01 7.37
C PHE A 138 3.41 5.65 6.95
N TYR A 139 4.15 5.02 6.03
CA TYR A 139 5.43 5.55 5.60
C TYR A 139 5.29 6.91 4.89
N LYS A 140 4.19 7.09 4.14
CA LYS A 140 3.83 8.39 3.57
C LYS A 140 3.55 9.46 4.65
N SER A 141 2.86 9.09 5.74
CA SER A 141 2.47 10.05 6.80
C SER A 141 3.69 10.59 7.56
N ILE A 142 4.75 9.80 7.70
CA ILE A 142 6.01 10.20 8.32
C ILE A 142 7.07 10.68 7.31
N SER A 143 6.72 10.73 6.01
CA SER A 143 7.63 11.13 4.92
C SER A 143 8.95 10.33 4.91
N ARG A 144 8.86 9.01 5.11
CA ARG A 144 10.01 8.09 5.10
C ARG A 144 9.76 6.90 4.19
N LEU A 145 10.84 6.25 3.77
CA LEU A 145 10.79 4.94 3.13
C LEU A 145 10.94 3.82 4.14
N CYS A 146 10.37 2.68 3.81
CA CYS A 146 10.53 1.46 4.59
C CYS A 146 11.99 0.99 4.60
N SER A 147 12.50 0.69 5.79
CA SER A 147 13.81 0.07 6.00
C SER A 147 13.69 -1.45 6.16
N LYS A 148 12.81 -1.89 7.06
CA LYS A 148 12.54 -3.30 7.36
C LYS A 148 11.14 -3.43 7.97
N ILE A 149 10.46 -4.53 7.66
CA ILE A 149 9.17 -4.88 8.27
C ILE A 149 9.32 -6.21 9.00
N VAL A 150 8.80 -6.26 10.23
CA VAL A 150 8.71 -7.45 11.08
C VAL A 150 7.25 -7.65 11.44
N ILE A 151 6.72 -8.83 11.11
CA ILE A 151 5.35 -9.25 11.45
C ILE A 151 5.46 -10.54 12.26
N ASN A 152 4.65 -10.69 13.31
CA ASN A 152 4.55 -11.93 14.09
C ASN A 152 3.88 -13.10 13.34
N ASP A 153 3.81 -13.04 12.01
CA ASP A 153 3.45 -14.10 11.08
C ASP A 153 4.53 -14.16 9.99
N SER A 154 5.30 -15.25 9.95
CA SER A 154 6.45 -15.41 9.06
C SER A 154 6.07 -15.55 7.58
N ASN A 155 4.91 -16.15 7.29
CA ASN A 155 4.40 -16.29 5.93
C ASN A 155 4.00 -14.92 5.39
N LEU A 156 3.26 -14.16 6.19
CA LEU A 156 2.82 -12.82 5.82
C LEU A 156 3.98 -11.83 5.73
N MET A 157 4.95 -11.92 6.65
CA MET A 157 6.18 -11.14 6.59
C MET A 157 6.93 -11.37 5.27
N THR A 158 7.05 -12.62 4.83
CA THR A 158 7.68 -12.97 3.55
C THR A 158 6.95 -12.33 2.37
N LYS A 159 5.62 -12.40 2.34
CA LYS A 159 4.79 -11.78 1.30
C LYS A 159 4.92 -10.25 1.30
N ILE A 160 4.85 -9.61 2.46
CA ILE A 160 4.92 -8.15 2.60
C ILE A 160 6.29 -7.60 2.20
N ASN A 161 7.37 -8.32 2.49
CA ASN A 161 8.72 -7.88 2.12
C ASN A 161 8.93 -7.79 0.60
N LYS A 162 8.11 -8.49 -0.21
CA LYS A 162 8.06 -8.33 -1.68
C LYS A 162 7.60 -6.94 -2.12
N TYR A 163 6.90 -6.19 -1.27
CA TYR A 163 6.39 -4.85 -1.61
C TYR A 163 7.31 -3.74 -1.08
N PHE A 164 7.90 -3.95 0.09
CA PHE A 164 8.65 -2.92 0.83
C PHE A 164 10.16 -3.20 0.94
N SER A 165 10.76 -3.69 -0.14
CA SER A 165 12.21 -3.89 -0.19
C SER A 165 12.94 -2.55 -0.31
N PRO A 166 14.03 -2.32 0.46
CA PRO A 166 14.92 -1.17 0.26
C PRO A 166 15.46 -1.05 -1.18
N ALA A 167 15.53 -2.16 -1.93
CA ALA A 167 15.95 -2.15 -3.32
C ALA A 167 14.97 -1.41 -4.24
N HIS A 168 13.68 -1.38 -3.92
CA HIS A 168 12.64 -0.68 -4.70
C HIS A 168 12.78 0.84 -4.66
N PHE A 169 13.49 1.36 -3.66
CA PHE A 169 13.66 2.79 -3.46
C PHE A 169 15.05 3.30 -3.89
N LYS A 170 15.89 2.43 -4.45
CA LYS A 170 17.17 2.81 -5.07
C LYS A 170 16.94 3.35 -6.47
N ILE A 171 16.36 4.54 -6.59
CA ILE A 171 16.41 5.31 -7.85
C ILE A 171 16.84 6.73 -7.50
N GLY A 172 18.11 7.05 -7.76
CA GLY A 172 18.71 8.35 -7.46
C GLY A 172 20.24 8.39 -7.31
N ALA A 173 20.98 7.36 -7.76
CA ALA A 173 22.43 7.44 -7.95
C ALA A 173 22.75 7.27 -9.44
N SER A 174 22.52 8.34 -10.20
CA SER A 174 23.11 8.60 -11.51
C SER A 174 23.08 10.09 -11.75
#